data_AF-A0A167T3Z5-F1
#
_entry.id   AF-A0A167T3Z5-F1
#
_cell.length_a   1.000
_cell.length_b   1.000
_cell.length_c   1.000
_cell.angle_alpha   90.00
_cell.angle_beta   90.00
_cell.angle_gamma   90.00
#
_symmetry.space_group_name_H-M   'P 1'
#
loop_
_entity.id
_entity.type
_entity.pdbx_description
1 polymer ?
#
loop_
_entity_poly.entity_id
_entity_poly.type
_entity_poly.pdbx_seq_one_letter_code
_entity_poly.pdbx_strand_id
1 'polypeptide(L)'
;MSEYYVQWVKGGAGLIISEGALITQQQSQQHIDGWKKITEAVHHEGAKLTQFLKCMARTDSYGGSIENRGLEALAAVVDVWGSEQVANKLTPAAGGHDVEMPLKETLETFTHFIQQADKLDLIAALLISGDLSPEECASLIASRQMDAAIFGRPWICQPDVGTRIAHGIALESKIDMKHIYLQQLDGSDAVDEVIRRGYMDYPAAAYT
;
A
#
# COMPACT_ATOMS: atom_id res chain seq x y z
N MET A 1 -16.00 -5.04 0.63
CA MET A 1 -14.79 -4.23 0.94
C MET A 1 -14.58 -4.02 2.44
N SER A 2 -15.52 -3.50 3.23
CA SER A 2 -15.26 -3.32 4.67
C SER A 2 -14.89 -4.62 5.40
N GLU A 3 -15.59 -5.72 5.10
CA GLU A 3 -15.27 -7.06 5.64
C GLU A 3 -13.85 -7.52 5.32
N TYR A 4 -13.36 -7.20 4.11
CA TYR A 4 -12.01 -7.53 3.66
C TYR A 4 -10.94 -6.83 4.49
N TYR A 5 -11.10 -5.52 4.68
CA TYR A 5 -10.18 -4.76 5.52
C TYR A 5 -10.25 -5.17 6.99
N VAL A 6 -11.45 -5.44 7.53
CA VAL A 6 -11.62 -5.93 8.90
C VAL A 6 -10.96 -7.30 9.10
N GLN A 7 -10.97 -8.17 8.09
CA GLN A 7 -10.27 -9.45 8.15
C GLN A 7 -8.77 -9.26 8.40
N TRP A 8 -8.13 -8.29 7.75
CA TRP A 8 -6.72 -7.98 7.99
C TRP A 8 -6.44 -7.46 9.40
N VAL A 9 -7.34 -6.64 9.95
CA VAL A 9 -7.21 -6.17 11.35
C VAL A 9 -7.25 -7.36 12.31
N LYS A 10 -8.22 -8.26 12.14
CA LYS A 10 -8.34 -9.49 12.93
C LYS A 10 -7.12 -10.41 12.76
N GLY A 11 -6.48 -10.35 11.60
CA GLY A 11 -5.23 -11.03 11.32
C GLY A 11 -3.98 -10.40 11.92
N GLY A 12 -4.10 -9.27 12.61
CA GLY A 12 -3.00 -8.59 13.30
C GLY A 12 -2.38 -7.41 12.55
N ALA A 13 -3.05 -6.85 11.53
CA ALA A 13 -2.56 -5.63 10.87
C ALA A 13 -2.70 -4.42 11.80
N GLY A 14 -1.59 -3.73 12.09
CA GLY A 14 -1.59 -2.48 12.87
C GLY A 14 -1.88 -1.22 12.04
N LEU A 15 -1.38 -1.19 10.80
CA LEU A 15 -1.62 -0.14 9.81
C LEU A 15 -1.96 -0.78 8.47
N ILE A 16 -3.02 -0.30 7.84
CA ILE A 16 -3.46 -0.71 6.51
C ILE A 16 -3.27 0.45 5.55
N ILE A 17 -2.64 0.18 4.41
CA ILE A 17 -2.57 1.09 3.27
C ILE A 17 -3.52 0.55 2.21
N SER A 18 -4.52 1.32 1.79
CA SER A 18 -5.55 0.88 0.84
C SER A 18 -4.98 0.57 -0.55
N GLU A 19 -5.80 0.00 -1.43
CA GLU A 19 -5.50 0.02 -2.86
C GLU A 19 -5.37 1.45 -3.41
N GLY A 20 -4.74 1.58 -4.59
CA GLY A 20 -4.58 2.87 -5.25
C GLY A 20 -5.92 3.47 -5.66
N ALA A 21 -6.32 4.54 -4.99
CA ALA A 21 -7.50 5.31 -5.33
C ALA A 21 -7.17 6.37 -6.38
N LEU A 22 -7.91 6.38 -7.49
CA LEU A 22 -7.77 7.40 -8.53
C LEU A 22 -8.35 8.72 -8.04
N ILE A 23 -7.52 9.77 -8.06
CA ILE A 23 -7.90 11.12 -7.63
C ILE A 23 -8.71 11.89 -8.70
N THR A 24 -8.72 11.42 -9.94
CA THR A 24 -9.45 12.04 -11.06
C THR A 24 -10.53 11.11 -11.62
N GLN A 25 -11.62 11.69 -12.13
CA GLN A 25 -12.72 11.03 -12.88
C GLN A 25 -13.66 10.10 -12.08
N GLN A 26 -13.29 9.71 -10.85
CA GLN A 26 -14.10 8.82 -10.00
C GLN A 26 -14.27 9.39 -8.59
N GLN A 27 -14.45 10.71 -8.42
CA GLN A 27 -14.69 11.28 -7.08
C GLN A 27 -16.14 11.76 -7.01
N SER A 28 -16.94 11.07 -6.19
CA SER A 28 -18.36 11.37 -5.96
C SER A 28 -18.65 11.29 -4.47
N GLN A 29 -19.75 11.93 -4.02
CA GLN A 29 -20.18 11.81 -2.63
C GLN A 29 -20.40 10.34 -2.23
N GLN A 30 -20.89 9.51 -3.15
CA GLN A 30 -21.06 8.09 -2.93
C GLN A 30 -19.74 7.37 -2.64
N HIS A 31 -18.65 7.74 -3.33
CA HIS A 31 -17.33 7.18 -3.04
C HIS A 31 -16.80 7.63 -1.69
N ILE A 32 -16.99 8.89 -1.32
CA ILE A 32 -16.63 9.40 0.02
C ILE A 32 -17.37 8.61 1.10
N ASP A 33 -18.69 8.45 0.94
CA ASP A 33 -19.52 7.73 1.91
C ASP A 33 -19.17 6.22 1.96
N GLY A 34 -18.76 5.64 0.83
CA GLY A 34 -18.22 4.27 0.77
C GLY A 34 -16.94 4.12 1.58
N TRP A 35 -15.96 5.02 1.39
CA TRP A 35 -14.70 5.01 2.13
C TRP A 35 -14.88 5.30 3.62
N LYS A 36 -15.84 6.16 4.01
CA LYS A 36 -16.19 6.39 5.43
C LYS A 36 -16.60 5.09 6.13
N LYS A 37 -17.48 4.30 5.51
CA LYS A 37 -17.90 3.01 6.07
C LYS A 37 -16.74 2.03 6.26
N ILE A 38 -15.77 2.05 5.35
CA ILE A 38 -14.58 1.18 5.43
C ILE A 38 -13.66 1.66 6.56
N THR A 39 -13.33 2.94 6.58
CA THR A 39 -12.43 3.53 7.59
C THR A 39 -13.00 3.41 9.00
N GLU A 40 -14.30 3.68 9.19
CA GLU A 40 -14.99 3.48 10.47
C GLU A 40 -14.92 2.03 10.96
N ALA A 41 -15.17 1.06 10.07
CA ALA A 41 -15.09 -0.35 10.41
C ALA A 41 -13.67 -0.77 10.84
N VAL A 42 -12.64 -0.33 10.12
CA VAL A 42 -11.24 -0.62 10.47
C VAL A 42 -10.85 0.04 11.81
N HIS A 43 -11.23 1.30 12.00
CA HIS A 43 -10.92 2.03 13.23
C HIS A 43 -11.63 1.46 14.46
N HIS A 44 -12.87 1.00 14.30
CA HIS A 44 -13.62 0.31 15.36
C HIS A 44 -12.92 -0.97 15.83
N GLU A 45 -12.30 -1.71 14.91
CA GLU A 45 -11.55 -2.94 15.21
C GLU A 45 -10.13 -2.67 15.76
N GLY A 46 -9.70 -1.40 15.83
CA GLY A 46 -8.47 -1.00 16.53
C GLY A 46 -7.23 -0.75 15.66
N ALA A 47 -7.34 -0.85 14.33
CA ALA A 47 -6.25 -0.51 13.41
C ALA A 47 -6.44 0.89 12.78
N LYS A 48 -5.45 1.34 12.02
CA LYS A 48 -5.54 2.56 11.19
C LYS A 48 -5.56 2.21 9.72
N LEU A 49 -6.35 2.93 8.93
CA LEU A 49 -6.35 2.84 7.48
C LEU A 49 -5.93 4.17 6.87
N THR A 50 -4.94 4.14 5.98
CA THR A 50 -4.55 5.28 5.14
C THR A 50 -4.82 4.98 3.67
N GLN A 51 -5.21 6.00 2.92
CA GLN A 51 -5.56 5.84 1.51
C GLN A 51 -4.32 6.03 0.62
N PHE A 52 -4.08 5.09 -0.30
CA PHE A 52 -3.02 5.24 -1.28
C PHE A 52 -3.48 6.08 -2.48
N LEU A 53 -2.95 7.29 -2.61
CA LEU A 53 -3.23 8.17 -3.75
C LEU A 53 -2.19 7.95 -4.85
N LYS A 54 -2.64 7.58 -6.06
CA LYS A 54 -1.75 7.34 -7.20
C LYS A 54 -1.67 8.58 -8.09
N CYS A 55 -0.49 9.19 -8.19
CA CYS A 55 -0.16 10.18 -9.21
C CYS A 55 0.64 9.52 -10.35
N MET A 56 0.27 9.77 -11.60
CA MET A 56 0.94 9.18 -12.78
C MET A 56 2.09 10.04 -13.27
N ALA A 57 3.01 9.41 -14.02
CA ALA A 57 4.07 10.10 -14.76
C ALA A 57 3.46 11.06 -15.80
N ARG A 58 3.99 12.29 -15.85
CA ARG A 58 3.56 13.36 -16.76
C ARG A 58 4.69 13.72 -17.73
N THR A 59 4.33 14.23 -18.90
CA THR A 59 5.26 14.70 -19.95
C THR A 59 5.20 16.22 -20.15
N ASP A 60 4.45 16.94 -19.30
CA ASP A 60 4.35 18.40 -19.31
C ASP A 60 5.31 19.05 -18.30
N SER A 61 5.14 20.34 -18.00
CA SER A 61 6.02 21.09 -17.09
C SER A 61 6.11 20.52 -15.68
N TYR A 62 5.21 19.60 -15.30
CA TYR A 62 5.16 18.90 -14.02
C TYR A 62 5.78 17.49 -14.09
N GLY A 63 6.52 17.20 -15.16
CA GLY A 63 7.28 15.96 -15.38
C GLY A 63 8.52 16.19 -16.25
N GLY A 64 9.29 15.13 -16.51
CA GLY A 64 10.51 15.19 -17.34
C GLY A 64 11.81 15.54 -16.57
N SER A 65 11.89 16.70 -15.91
CA SER A 65 13.11 17.10 -15.17
C SER A 65 13.18 16.48 -13.77
N ILE A 66 14.36 16.44 -13.15
CA ILE A 66 14.54 15.93 -11.77
C ILE A 66 13.80 16.84 -10.77
N GLU A 67 13.80 18.14 -11.02
CA GLU A 67 13.23 19.17 -10.13
C GLU A 67 11.69 19.17 -10.11
N ASN A 68 11.05 18.80 -11.22
CA ASN A 68 9.59 18.97 -11.38
C ASN A 68 8.77 17.70 -11.10
N ARG A 69 9.41 16.58 -10.73
CA ARG A 69 8.74 15.30 -10.52
C ARG A 69 8.10 15.19 -9.12
N GLY A 70 6.77 15.37 -9.06
CA GLY A 70 5.91 14.90 -7.95
C GLY A 70 5.94 15.71 -6.64
N LEU A 71 6.87 16.65 -6.48
CA LEU A 71 7.01 17.44 -5.24
C LEU A 71 5.85 18.42 -5.02
N GLU A 72 5.32 19.03 -6.07
CA GLU A 72 4.18 19.95 -5.92
C GLU A 72 2.91 19.23 -5.45
N ALA A 73 2.67 18.01 -5.95
CA ALA A 73 1.55 17.19 -5.51
C ALA A 73 1.72 16.82 -4.02
N LEU A 74 2.93 16.45 -3.61
CA LEU A 74 3.23 16.18 -2.20
C LEU A 74 3.01 17.42 -1.34
N ALA A 75 3.54 18.58 -1.74
CA ALA A 75 3.38 19.84 -1.02
C ALA A 75 1.90 20.25 -0.91
N ALA A 76 1.12 20.11 -1.97
CA ALA A 76 -0.31 20.40 -1.97
C ALA A 76 -1.10 19.48 -1.03
N VAL A 77 -0.74 18.20 -0.95
CA VAL A 77 -1.36 17.25 -0.01
C VAL A 77 -0.97 17.57 1.43
N VAL A 78 0.30 17.94 1.68
CA VAL A 78 0.78 18.38 3.00
C VAL A 78 0.08 19.66 3.45
N ASP A 79 -0.15 20.63 2.57
CA ASP A 79 -0.88 21.87 2.88
C ASP A 79 -2.31 21.61 3.40
N VAL A 80 -2.96 20.57 2.87
CA VAL A 80 -4.33 20.20 3.28
C VAL A 80 -4.36 19.39 4.58
N TRP A 81 -3.46 18.42 4.74
CA TRP A 81 -3.58 17.39 5.79
C TRP A 81 -2.56 17.53 6.93
N GLY A 82 -1.54 18.35 6.78
CA GLY A 82 -0.40 18.40 7.69
C GLY A 82 0.62 17.31 7.38
N SER A 83 1.90 17.59 7.64
CA SER A 83 3.01 16.68 7.32
C SER A 83 3.01 15.40 8.14
N GLU A 84 2.30 15.39 9.28
CA GLU A 84 2.17 14.24 10.16
C GLU A 84 1.18 13.17 9.68
N GLN A 85 0.34 13.50 8.68
CA GLN A 85 -0.68 12.61 8.12
C GLN A 85 -0.39 12.20 6.68
N VAL A 86 0.74 12.65 6.12
CA VAL A 86 1.11 12.42 4.73
C VAL A 86 2.36 11.57 4.67
N ALA A 87 2.31 10.53 3.81
CA ALA A 87 3.46 9.68 3.52
C ALA A 87 3.61 9.54 2.01
N ASN A 88 4.85 9.35 1.55
CA ASN A 88 5.14 9.10 0.15
C ASN A 88 5.69 7.69 -0.06
N LYS A 89 5.16 6.96 -1.04
CA LYS A 89 5.66 5.65 -1.44
C LYS A 89 6.51 5.79 -2.68
N LEU A 90 7.80 5.54 -2.52
CA LEU A 90 8.78 5.55 -3.60
C LEU A 90 9.13 4.11 -3.98
N THR A 91 9.37 3.87 -5.27
CA THR A 91 9.88 2.57 -5.76
C THR A 91 11.09 2.78 -6.67
N PRO A 92 12.26 3.17 -6.11
CA PRO A 92 13.43 3.57 -6.90
C PRO A 92 14.01 2.48 -7.80
N ALA A 93 13.83 1.22 -7.42
CA ALA A 93 14.37 0.05 -8.12
C ALA A 93 13.30 -0.76 -8.88
N ALA A 94 12.14 -0.16 -9.19
CA ALA A 94 11.12 -0.84 -9.98
C ALA A 94 11.55 -0.99 -11.45
N GLY A 95 12.00 -2.19 -11.83
CA GLY A 95 12.31 -2.57 -13.21
C GLY A 95 11.08 -2.98 -14.03
N GLY A 96 9.95 -2.27 -13.92
CA GLY A 96 8.70 -2.69 -14.57
C GLY A 96 7.83 -1.51 -14.97
N HIS A 97 6.98 -1.70 -15.98
CA HIS A 97 6.11 -0.66 -16.57
C HIS A 97 6.85 0.46 -17.33
N ASP A 98 7.99 0.16 -17.96
CA ASP A 98 8.76 1.10 -18.79
C ASP A 98 9.21 2.39 -18.06
N VAL A 99 9.35 2.35 -16.74
CA VAL A 99 9.86 3.46 -15.92
C VAL A 99 11.31 3.26 -15.46
N GLU A 100 12.03 2.34 -16.13
CA GLU A 100 13.43 2.06 -15.83
C GLU A 100 14.33 3.27 -16.11
N MET A 101 15.27 3.49 -15.20
CA MET A 101 16.28 4.54 -15.28
C MET A 101 17.66 3.94 -14.97
N PRO A 102 18.73 4.42 -15.62
CA PRO A 102 20.09 4.03 -15.27
C PRO A 102 20.38 4.30 -13.79
N LEU A 103 21.12 3.40 -13.12
CA LEU A 103 21.38 3.48 -11.67
C LEU A 103 21.84 4.87 -11.20
N LYS A 104 22.74 5.52 -11.95
CA LYS A 104 23.21 6.86 -11.62
C LYS A 104 22.06 7.88 -11.60
N GLU A 105 21.23 7.87 -12.63
CA GLU A 105 20.09 8.78 -12.77
C GLU A 105 19.02 8.50 -11.71
N THR A 106 18.78 7.22 -11.38
CA THR A 106 17.92 6.81 -10.27
C THR A 106 18.42 7.40 -8.95
N LEU A 107 19.69 7.19 -8.61
CA LEU A 107 20.26 7.71 -7.37
C LEU A 107 20.16 9.24 -7.30
N GLU A 108 20.50 9.94 -8.37
CA GLU A 108 20.41 11.40 -8.45
C GLU A 108 18.95 11.88 -8.27
N THR A 109 18.00 11.24 -8.96
CA THR A 109 16.57 11.60 -8.92
C THR A 109 15.98 11.41 -7.54
N PHE A 110 16.14 10.23 -6.94
CA PHE A 110 15.53 9.93 -5.65
C PHE A 110 16.27 10.63 -4.49
N THR A 111 17.58 10.85 -4.60
CA THR A 111 18.32 11.68 -3.63
C THR A 111 17.78 13.10 -3.63
N HIS A 112 17.65 13.72 -4.81
CA HIS A 112 17.08 15.05 -4.93
C HIS A 112 15.65 15.11 -4.37
N PHE A 113 14.81 14.16 -4.76
CA PHE A 113 13.42 14.09 -4.29
C PHE A 113 13.35 14.02 -2.76
N ILE A 114 14.12 13.11 -2.13
CA ILE A 114 14.13 12.95 -0.68
C ILE A 114 14.62 14.24 -0.01
N GLN A 115 15.66 14.89 -0.53
CA GLN A 115 16.16 16.17 0.00
C GLN A 115 15.14 17.32 -0.11
N GLN A 116 14.30 17.34 -1.14
CA GLN A 116 13.23 18.34 -1.23
C GLN A 116 12.04 17.98 -0.34
N ALA A 117 11.66 16.71 -0.27
CA ALA A 117 10.57 16.23 0.58
C ALA A 117 10.88 16.42 2.08
N ASP A 118 12.16 16.32 2.47
CA ASP A 118 12.63 16.59 3.84
C ASP A 118 12.30 18.03 4.29
N LYS A 119 12.23 18.99 3.35
CA LYS A 119 11.86 20.38 3.64
C LYS A 119 10.37 20.58 3.95
N LEU A 120 9.55 19.54 3.79
CA LEU A 120 8.12 19.55 4.09
C LEU A 120 7.82 19.02 5.50
N ASP A 121 8.86 18.82 6.34
CA ASP A 121 8.75 18.34 7.73
C ASP A 121 7.93 17.04 7.86
N LEU A 122 8.04 16.15 6.87
CA LEU A 122 7.39 14.84 6.91
C LEU A 122 7.95 13.99 8.05
N ILE A 123 7.09 13.23 8.73
CA ILE A 123 7.56 12.27 9.73
C ILE A 123 8.44 11.21 9.04
N ALA A 124 9.69 11.13 9.47
CA ALA A 124 10.65 10.16 8.96
C ALA A 124 10.38 8.77 9.58
N ALA A 125 9.48 8.01 8.96
CA ALA A 125 9.38 6.56 9.15
C ALA A 125 9.68 5.87 7.82
N LEU A 126 10.72 5.03 7.79
CA LEU A 126 11.09 4.23 6.63
C LEU A 126 10.38 2.88 6.68
N LEU A 127 9.29 2.80 5.94
CA LEU A 127 8.55 1.56 5.76
C LEU A 127 9.04 0.87 4.49
N ILE A 128 9.54 -0.36 4.64
CA ILE A 128 10.07 -1.14 3.50
C ILE A 128 9.07 -2.23 3.12
N SER A 129 8.78 -2.29 1.83
CA SER A 129 8.11 -3.42 1.20
C SER A 129 9.06 -4.10 0.23
N GLY A 130 9.05 -5.43 0.25
CA GLY A 130 9.86 -6.30 -0.59
C GLY A 130 9.50 -7.74 -0.22
N ASP A 131 9.84 -8.70 -1.06
CA ASP A 131 9.65 -10.14 -0.77
C ASP A 131 10.62 -10.62 0.35
N LEU A 132 10.67 -9.88 1.46
CA LEU A 132 11.45 -10.15 2.67
C LEU A 132 10.65 -11.06 3.59
N SER A 133 11.33 -12.00 4.22
CA SER A 133 10.78 -12.83 5.28
C SER A 133 10.56 -12.04 6.58
N PRO A 134 9.66 -12.50 7.47
CA PRO A 134 9.51 -11.88 8.80
C PRO A 134 10.81 -11.78 9.61
N GLU A 135 11.72 -12.76 9.47
CA GLU A 135 13.01 -12.77 10.16
C GLU A 135 13.99 -11.72 9.63
N GLU A 136 14.05 -11.55 8.30
CA GLU A 136 14.82 -10.48 7.68
C GLU A 136 14.28 -9.10 8.09
N CYS A 137 12.95 -8.94 8.07
CA CYS A 137 12.29 -7.72 8.55
C CYS A 137 12.64 -7.44 10.02
N ALA A 138 12.55 -8.43 10.91
CA ALA A 138 12.91 -8.28 12.31
C ALA A 138 14.39 -7.86 12.49
N SER A 139 15.29 -8.43 11.69
CA SER A 139 16.72 -8.09 11.70
C SER A 139 16.98 -6.66 11.22
N LEU A 140 16.27 -6.22 10.18
CA LEU A 140 16.37 -4.86 9.64
C LEU A 140 15.79 -3.81 10.60
N ILE A 141 14.70 -4.14 11.29
CA ILE A 141 14.14 -3.30 12.37
C ILE A 141 15.13 -3.21 13.54
N ALA A 142 15.66 -4.34 14.01
CA ALA A 142 16.60 -4.38 15.13
C ALA A 142 17.90 -3.60 14.84
N SER A 143 18.34 -3.61 13.59
CA SER A 143 19.51 -2.85 13.12
C SER A 143 19.21 -1.41 12.68
N ARG A 144 17.97 -0.92 12.88
CA ARG A 144 17.52 0.43 12.51
C ARG A 144 17.68 0.77 11.03
N GLN A 145 17.58 -0.24 10.16
CA GLN A 145 17.57 -0.07 8.71
C GLN A 145 16.14 0.10 8.15
N MET A 146 15.11 -0.18 8.95
CA MET A 146 13.71 0.16 8.69
C MET A 146 12.97 0.38 10.01
N ASP A 147 11.83 1.08 9.96
CA ASP A 147 10.97 1.30 11.13
C ASP A 147 9.81 0.30 11.18
N ALA A 148 9.33 -0.14 10.02
CA ALA A 148 8.32 -1.19 9.91
C ALA A 148 8.35 -1.89 8.54
N ALA A 149 7.85 -3.12 8.50
CA ALA A 149 7.72 -3.91 7.30
C ALA A 149 6.31 -3.82 6.71
N ILE A 150 6.20 -3.70 5.38
CA ILE A 150 4.94 -3.76 4.64
C ILE A 150 4.90 -5.06 3.83
N PHE A 151 3.92 -5.91 4.15
CA PHE A 151 3.61 -7.10 3.37
C PHE A 151 2.46 -6.80 2.40
N GLY A 152 2.56 -7.29 1.16
CA GLY A 152 1.49 -7.16 0.15
C GLY A 152 0.83 -8.52 -0.10
N ARG A 153 1.51 -9.37 -0.88
CA ARG A 153 0.99 -10.67 -1.32
C ARG A 153 0.53 -11.58 -0.16
N PRO A 154 1.25 -11.69 0.98
CA PRO A 154 0.76 -12.49 2.10
C PRO A 154 -0.62 -12.07 2.61
N TRP A 155 -0.89 -10.76 2.73
CA TRP A 155 -2.20 -10.28 3.19
C TRP A 155 -3.34 -10.56 2.20
N ILE A 156 -3.03 -10.79 0.92
CA ILE A 156 -4.03 -11.17 -0.07
C ILE A 156 -4.49 -12.61 0.15
N CYS A 157 -3.55 -13.54 0.35
CA CYS A 157 -3.84 -14.97 0.42
C CYS A 157 -3.84 -15.59 1.82
N GLN A 158 -3.58 -14.78 2.86
CA GLN A 158 -3.54 -15.23 4.25
C GLN A 158 -4.23 -14.18 5.12
N PRO A 159 -5.39 -14.49 5.72
CA PRO A 159 -6.16 -13.51 6.48
C PRO A 159 -5.54 -13.16 7.84
N ASP A 160 -4.49 -13.86 8.25
CA ASP A 160 -3.97 -13.95 9.61
C ASP A 160 -2.45 -13.81 9.69
N VAL A 161 -1.87 -13.00 8.79
CA VAL A 161 -0.41 -12.80 8.65
C VAL A 161 0.26 -12.43 9.98
N GLY A 162 -0.31 -11.50 10.76
CA GLY A 162 0.26 -11.09 12.03
C GLY A 162 0.32 -12.24 13.04
N THR A 163 -0.76 -13.03 13.13
CA THR A 163 -0.82 -14.22 13.99
C THR A 163 0.16 -15.29 13.53
N ARG A 164 0.34 -15.50 12.22
CA ARG A 164 1.35 -16.41 11.66
C ARG A 164 2.76 -16.01 12.08
N ILE A 165 3.10 -14.72 11.92
CA ILE A 165 4.40 -14.18 12.33
C ILE A 165 4.63 -14.43 13.83
N ALA A 166 3.63 -14.14 14.67
CA ALA A 166 3.73 -14.34 16.12
C ALA A 166 3.97 -15.80 16.53
N HIS A 167 3.51 -16.77 15.73
CA HIS A 167 3.71 -18.20 15.98
C HIS A 167 4.88 -18.80 15.17
N GLY A 168 5.67 -17.98 14.46
CA GLY A 168 6.76 -18.47 13.62
C GLY A 168 6.30 -19.31 12.42
N ILE A 169 5.05 -19.14 11.98
CA ILE A 169 4.50 -19.82 10.79
C ILE A 169 4.94 -19.05 9.54
N ALA A 170 5.49 -19.78 8.56
CA ALA A 170 5.94 -19.19 7.30
C ALA A 170 4.78 -18.53 6.53
N LEU A 171 5.09 -17.38 5.92
CA LEU A 171 4.17 -16.68 5.04
C LEU A 171 4.24 -17.27 3.63
N GLU A 172 3.11 -17.27 2.95
CA GLU A 172 3.00 -17.70 1.56
C GLU A 172 2.56 -16.52 0.70
N SER A 173 2.75 -16.64 -0.62
CA SER A 173 2.31 -15.64 -1.59
C SER A 173 1.60 -16.28 -2.78
N LYS A 174 0.96 -17.43 -2.53
CA LYS A 174 0.19 -18.17 -3.54
C LYS A 174 -1.19 -17.55 -3.69
N ILE A 175 -1.27 -16.60 -4.61
CA ILE A 175 -2.48 -15.87 -4.92
C ILE A 175 -3.22 -16.54 -6.08
N ASP A 176 -4.55 -16.61 -5.98
CA ASP A 176 -5.42 -16.89 -7.12
C ASP A 176 -5.42 -15.70 -8.09
N MET A 177 -4.47 -15.72 -9.02
CA MET A 177 -4.28 -14.67 -10.01
C MET A 177 -5.46 -14.50 -10.98
N LYS A 178 -6.38 -15.47 -11.06
CA LYS A 178 -7.57 -15.36 -11.91
C LYS A 178 -8.63 -14.43 -11.32
N HIS A 179 -8.69 -14.34 -9.99
CA HIS A 179 -9.76 -13.61 -9.28
C HIS A 179 -9.24 -12.34 -8.57
N ILE A 180 -7.92 -12.11 -8.52
CA ILE A 180 -7.35 -10.91 -7.89
C ILE A 180 -7.74 -9.60 -8.59
N TYR A 181 -7.94 -9.59 -9.92
CA TYR A 181 -8.36 -8.41 -10.67
C TYR A 181 -9.76 -8.63 -11.25
N LEU A 182 -10.76 -8.02 -10.63
CA LEU A 182 -12.17 -8.11 -11.04
C LEU A 182 -12.45 -7.59 -12.47
N GLN A 183 -11.49 -6.94 -13.13
CA GLN A 183 -11.57 -6.54 -14.55
C GLN A 183 -11.65 -7.73 -15.52
N GLN A 184 -11.34 -8.95 -15.04
CA GLN A 184 -11.47 -10.18 -15.83
C GLN A 184 -12.86 -10.83 -15.72
N LEU A 185 -13.76 -10.28 -14.91
CA LEU A 185 -15.13 -10.75 -14.80
C LEU A 185 -15.93 -10.19 -15.97
N ASP A 186 -16.51 -11.07 -16.78
CA ASP A 186 -17.53 -10.63 -17.72
C ASP A 186 -18.80 -10.28 -16.91
N GLY A 187 -19.64 -9.39 -17.43
CA GLY A 187 -20.80 -8.87 -16.68
C GLY A 187 -21.83 -9.92 -16.22
N SER A 188 -21.59 -11.21 -16.42
CA SER A 188 -22.38 -12.34 -15.91
C SER A 188 -21.98 -12.80 -14.50
N ASP A 189 -20.77 -12.46 -14.03
CA ASP A 189 -20.18 -12.95 -12.77
C ASP A 189 -20.69 -12.24 -11.50
N ALA A 190 -21.80 -11.50 -11.61
CA ALA A 190 -22.41 -10.73 -10.53
C ALA A 190 -23.18 -11.58 -9.51
N VAL A 191 -22.54 -12.65 -9.03
CA VAL A 191 -23.00 -13.41 -7.86
C VAL A 191 -21.97 -13.17 -6.76
N ASP A 192 -22.40 -12.74 -5.56
CA ASP A 192 -21.53 -12.42 -4.43
C ASP A 192 -20.46 -13.49 -4.15
N GLU A 193 -20.74 -14.74 -4.48
CA GLU A 193 -19.83 -15.88 -4.33
C GLU A 193 -18.61 -15.82 -5.28
N VAL A 194 -18.79 -15.36 -6.52
CA VAL A 194 -17.68 -15.24 -7.51
C VAL A 194 -16.75 -14.09 -7.15
N ILE A 195 -17.29 -12.98 -6.66
CA ILE A 195 -16.52 -11.80 -6.24
C ILE A 195 -15.74 -12.07 -4.94
N ARG A 196 -16.25 -12.95 -4.07
CA ARG A 196 -15.58 -13.32 -2.80
C ARG A 196 -14.44 -14.32 -3.01
N ARG A 197 -14.48 -15.11 -4.08
CA ARG A 197 -13.45 -16.10 -4.38
C ARG A 197 -12.10 -15.45 -4.67
N GLY A 198 -11.04 -15.96 -4.04
CA GLY A 198 -9.70 -15.38 -4.14
C GLY A 198 -9.58 -13.99 -3.50
N TYR A 199 -10.54 -13.60 -2.66
CA TYR A 199 -10.56 -12.33 -1.94
C TYR A 199 -10.88 -12.50 -0.45
N MET A 200 -11.98 -13.18 -0.11
CA MET A 200 -12.48 -13.36 1.26
C MET A 200 -12.39 -14.80 1.78
N ASP A 201 -12.08 -15.76 0.91
CA ASP A 201 -12.22 -17.21 1.16
C ASP A 201 -10.89 -17.93 1.43
N TYR A 202 -9.78 -17.20 1.54
CA TYR A 202 -8.51 -17.81 1.94
C TYR A 202 -8.56 -18.33 3.39
N PRO A 203 -8.09 -19.55 3.64
CA PRO A 203 -8.14 -20.14 4.97
C PRO A 203 -7.08 -19.53 5.90
N ALA A 204 -7.46 -19.37 7.17
CA ALA A 204 -6.53 -19.13 8.25
C ALA A 204 -5.66 -20.38 8.53
N ALA A 205 -4.51 -20.19 9.16
CA ALA A 205 -3.69 -21.30 9.65
C ALA A 205 -4.40 -22.02 10.82
N ALA A 206 -4.06 -23.30 11.00
CA ALA A 206 -4.31 -23.97 12.26
C ALA A 206 -3.18 -23.60 13.24
N TYR A 207 -3.55 -23.19 14.45
CA TYR A 207 -2.63 -22.87 15.53
C TYR A 207 -2.71 -23.98 16.58
N THR A 208 -1.58 -24.55 16.95
CA THR A 208 -1.44 -25.56 18.01
C THR A 208 -0.90 -24.94 19.28
#